data_AF-A0A7S2DV61-F1
#
_entry.id   AF-A0A7S2DV61-F1
#
_cell.length_a   1.000
_cell.length_b   1.000
_cell.length_c   1.000
_cell.angle_alpha   90.00
_cell.angle_beta   90.00
_cell.angle_gamma   90.00
#
_symmetry.space_group_name_H-M   'P 1'
#
loop_
_entity.id
_entity.type
_entity.pdbx_description
1 polymer ?
#
loop_
_entity_poly.entity_id
_entity_poly.type
_entity_poly.pdbx_seq_one_letter_code
_entity_poly.pdbx_strand_id
1 'polypeptide(L)'
;PQGTKPFTLPVDHGYEAVQRKMDELLQAQQQWGNDSPVVKNRVIVVELFSPTVPAIDLIDMPGLTAANSGDAFEVLRTYLGQHDSNSLYLFVVEAAAKPEADYALQFLEQHRLKPR
;
A
#
# COMPACT_ATOMS: atom_id res chain seq x y z
N PRO A 1 18.52 0.65 -11.25
CA PRO A 1 17.71 -0.28 -10.42
C PRO A 1 17.72 -1.69 -11.03
N GLN A 2 18.51 -2.60 -10.47
CA GLN A 2 18.44 -4.02 -10.86
C GLN A 2 17.16 -4.58 -10.23
N GLY A 3 16.12 -4.73 -11.04
CA GLY A 3 14.89 -5.40 -10.63
C GLY A 3 15.21 -6.84 -10.24
N THR A 4 14.59 -7.33 -9.17
CA THR A 4 14.62 -8.75 -8.85
C THR A 4 14.01 -9.51 -10.03
N LYS A 5 14.63 -10.63 -10.43
CA LYS A 5 14.10 -11.44 -11.53
C LYS A 5 12.70 -11.93 -11.13
N PRO A 6 11.67 -11.75 -11.98
CA PRO A 6 10.34 -12.30 -11.72
C PRO A 6 10.41 -13.81 -11.51
N PHE A 7 9.58 -14.34 -10.63
CA PHE A 7 9.45 -15.78 -10.40
C PHE A 7 7.98 -16.14 -10.21
N THR A 8 7.66 -17.40 -10.48
CA THR A 8 6.30 -17.95 -10.41
C THR A 8 6.26 -18.98 -9.29
N LEU A 9 5.16 -18.99 -8.56
CA LEU A 9 4.94 -19.86 -7.42
C LEU A 9 3.45 -20.23 -7.33
N PRO A 10 3.09 -21.36 -6.68
CA PRO A 10 1.70 -21.72 -6.46
C PRO A 10 0.95 -20.69 -5.60
N VAL A 11 -0.33 -20.44 -5.90
CA VAL A 11 -1.12 -19.35 -5.28
C VAL A 11 -1.16 -19.44 -3.75
N ASP A 12 -1.23 -20.64 -3.20
CA ASP A 12 -1.24 -20.93 -1.76
C ASP A 12 0.04 -20.49 -1.03
N HIS A 13 1.14 -20.28 -1.75
CA HIS A 13 2.40 -19.75 -1.19
C HIS A 13 2.61 -18.25 -1.48
N GLY A 14 1.69 -17.60 -2.19
CA GLY A 14 1.84 -16.20 -2.62
C GLY A 14 2.02 -15.24 -1.44
N TYR A 15 1.24 -15.43 -0.38
CA TYR A 15 1.28 -14.57 0.80
C TYR A 15 2.63 -14.63 1.52
N GLU A 16 3.23 -15.82 1.67
CA GLU A 16 4.54 -16.02 2.30
C GLU A 16 5.65 -15.33 1.50
N ALA A 17 5.57 -15.43 0.16
CA ALA A 17 6.54 -14.79 -0.72
C ALA A 17 6.47 -13.26 -0.66
N VAL A 18 5.25 -12.70 -0.62
CA VAL A 18 5.03 -11.26 -0.46
C VAL A 18 5.52 -10.79 0.90
N GLN A 19 5.13 -11.47 1.99
CA GLN A 19 5.54 -11.11 3.35
C GLN A 19 7.06 -11.11 3.50
N ARG A 20 7.73 -12.18 3.09
CA ARG A 20 9.20 -12.25 3.09
C ARG A 20 9.81 -11.10 2.30
N LYS A 21 9.21 -10.71 1.18
CA LYS A 21 9.73 -9.60 0.38
C LYS A 21 9.56 -8.26 1.07
N MET A 22 8.44 -8.04 1.77
CA MET A 22 8.24 -6.85 2.60
C MET A 22 9.28 -6.79 3.72
N ASP A 23 9.54 -7.89 4.41
CA ASP A 23 10.55 -7.98 5.47
C ASP A 23 11.96 -7.68 4.95
N GLU A 24 12.35 -8.26 3.81
CA GLU A 24 13.63 -7.97 3.15
C GLU A 24 13.78 -6.47 2.85
N LEU A 25 12.73 -5.81 2.36
CA LEU A 25 12.75 -4.39 2.03
C LEU A 25 12.87 -3.51 3.29
N LEU A 26 12.17 -3.87 4.36
CA LEU A 26 12.26 -3.16 5.64
C LEU A 26 13.66 -3.31 6.26
N GLN A 27 14.21 -4.53 6.29
CA GLN A 27 15.57 -4.77 6.78
C GLN A 27 16.61 -4.03 5.94
N ALA A 28 16.47 -4.06 4.62
CA ALA A 28 17.34 -3.33 3.73
C ALA A 28 17.23 -1.81 3.93
N GLN A 29 16.09 -1.27 4.35
CA GLN A 29 15.95 0.14 4.68
C GLN A 29 16.65 0.49 6.01
N GLN A 30 16.46 -0.34 7.04
CA GLN A 30 17.08 -0.18 8.37
C GLN A 30 18.61 -0.21 8.32
N GLN A 31 19.19 -1.05 7.46
CA GLN A 31 20.64 -1.11 7.25
C GLN A 31 21.24 0.22 6.76
N TRP A 32 20.43 1.11 6.20
CA TRP A 32 20.85 2.43 5.72
C TRP A 32 20.50 3.54 6.72
N GLY A 33 20.14 3.18 7.96
CA GLY A 33 19.81 4.11 9.04
C GLY A 33 18.44 4.77 8.92
N ASN A 34 17.53 4.19 8.12
CA ASN A 34 16.15 4.65 8.04
C ASN A 34 15.25 3.68 8.79
N ASP A 35 14.79 4.10 9.98
CA ASP A 35 13.91 3.33 10.85
C ASP A 35 12.42 3.54 10.55
N SER A 36 12.08 4.21 9.44
CA SER A 36 10.69 4.34 9.02
C SER A 36 10.06 2.96 8.80
N PRO A 37 8.84 2.73 9.33
CA PRO A 37 8.10 1.50 9.07
C PRO A 37 7.49 1.46 7.65
N VAL A 38 7.77 2.45 6.80
CA VAL A 38 7.24 2.56 5.43
C VAL A 38 8.40 2.61 4.43
N VAL A 39 8.36 1.72 3.44
CA VAL A 39 9.29 1.74 2.30
C VAL A 39 8.64 2.51 1.15
N LYS A 40 9.10 3.74 0.91
CA LYS A 40 8.43 4.69 -0.01
C LYS A 40 8.82 4.55 -1.48
N ASN A 41 9.90 3.82 -1.79
CA ASN A 41 10.55 3.83 -3.10
C ASN A 41 10.59 2.46 -3.78
N ARG A 42 9.74 1.54 -3.36
CA ARG A 42 9.64 0.18 -3.90
C ARG A 42 8.17 -0.21 -4.03
N VAL A 43 7.88 -1.01 -5.04
CA VAL A 43 6.59 -1.64 -5.28
C VAL A 43 6.83 -3.13 -5.42
N ILE A 44 5.98 -3.94 -4.79
CA ILE A 44 5.93 -5.38 -5.02
C ILE A 44 4.78 -5.61 -6.01
N VAL A 45 5.09 -6.18 -7.17
CA VAL A 45 4.09 -6.50 -8.20
C VAL A 45 3.79 -7.99 -8.14
N VAL A 46 2.50 -8.33 -8.03
CA VAL A 46 2.01 -9.71 -8.03
C VAL A 46 1.06 -9.87 -9.20
N GLU A 47 1.36 -10.80 -10.09
CA GLU A 47 0.48 -11.15 -11.21
C GLU A 47 -0.23 -12.46 -10.88
N LEU A 48 -1.57 -12.44 -10.91
CA LEU A 48 -2.41 -13.61 -10.69
C LEU A 48 -3.14 -13.98 -11.98
N PHE A 49 -2.89 -15.19 -12.48
CA PHE A 49 -3.60 -15.74 -13.63
C PHE A 49 -4.64 -16.75 -13.15
N SER A 50 -5.93 -16.40 -13.26
CA SER A 50 -7.01 -17.33 -12.97
C SER A 50 -8.20 -17.08 -13.90
N PRO A 51 -8.86 -18.14 -14.40
CA PRO A 51 -10.06 -18.00 -15.24
C PRO A 51 -11.30 -17.55 -14.45
N THR A 52 -11.23 -17.54 -13.11
CA THR A 52 -12.37 -17.24 -12.23
C THR A 52 -12.30 -15.86 -11.59
N VAL A 53 -11.25 -15.07 -11.84
CA VAL A 53 -11.09 -13.72 -11.30
C VAL A 53 -11.14 -12.70 -12.44
N PRO A 54 -11.73 -11.52 -12.23
CA PRO A 54 -11.72 -10.47 -13.24
C PRO A 54 -10.30 -9.92 -13.46
N ALA A 55 -10.06 -9.36 -14.64
CA ALA A 55 -8.89 -8.54 -14.89
C ALA A 55 -9.04 -7.20 -14.17
N ILE A 56 -8.33 -7.04 -13.06
CA ILE A 56 -8.34 -5.83 -12.23
C ILE A 56 -6.97 -5.64 -11.57
N ASP A 57 -6.54 -4.39 -11.48
CA ASP A 57 -5.37 -4.01 -10.70
C ASP A 57 -5.82 -3.61 -9.29
N LEU A 58 -5.32 -4.33 -8.29
CA LEU A 58 -5.51 -4.01 -6.88
C LEU A 58 -4.20 -3.53 -6.28
N ILE A 59 -4.25 -2.40 -5.59
CA ILE A 59 -3.07 -1.78 -4.98
C ILE A 59 -3.35 -1.63 -3.50
N ASP A 60 -2.54 -2.33 -2.70
CA ASP A 60 -2.55 -2.21 -1.26
C ASP A 60 -1.59 -1.09 -0.85
N MET A 61 -2.09 -0.14 -0.08
CA MET A 61 -1.37 1.04 0.36
C MET A 61 -1.00 0.90 1.84
N PRO A 62 0.14 1.49 2.28
CA PRO A 62 0.48 1.47 3.70
C PRO A 62 -0.66 2.00 4.57
N GLY A 63 -1.03 1.25 5.60
CA GLY A 63 -2.06 1.67 6.55
C GLY A 63 -1.68 2.97 7.26
N LEU A 64 -2.67 3.84 7.48
CA LEU A 64 -2.46 5.12 8.14
C LEU A 64 -2.57 4.96 9.66
N THR A 65 -1.44 5.11 10.36
CA THR A 65 -1.35 5.02 11.82
C THR A 65 -0.59 6.21 12.39
N ALA A 66 -0.69 6.43 13.71
CA ALA A 66 0.07 7.49 14.37
C ALA A 66 1.59 7.36 14.16
N ALA A 67 2.10 6.13 14.08
CA ALA A 67 3.53 5.85 13.97
C ALA A 67 4.11 6.09 12.56
N ASN A 68 3.26 6.11 11.53
CA ASN A 68 3.70 6.17 10.14
C ASN A 68 2.96 7.22 9.30
N SER A 69 2.12 8.06 9.92
CA SER A 69 1.25 9.01 9.23
C SER A 69 2.01 9.93 8.28
N GLY A 70 3.17 10.46 8.66
CA GLY A 70 3.96 11.33 7.77
C GLY A 70 4.34 10.65 6.45
N ASP A 71 4.99 9.49 6.54
CA ASP A 71 5.49 8.76 5.37
C ASP A 71 4.37 8.09 4.57
N ALA A 72 3.37 7.53 5.26
CA ALA A 72 2.24 6.88 4.61
C ALA A 72 1.35 7.92 3.88
N PHE A 73 1.16 9.12 4.46
CA PHE A 73 0.46 10.22 3.78
C PHE A 73 1.24 10.67 2.55
N GLU A 74 2.58 10.75 2.61
CA GLU A 74 3.40 11.13 1.45
C GLU A 74 3.24 10.15 0.29
N VAL A 75 3.29 8.84 0.59
CA VAL A 75 3.08 7.77 -0.41
C VAL A 75 1.68 7.88 -1.02
N LEU A 76 0.65 8.00 -0.18
CA LEU A 76 -0.74 8.10 -0.64
C LEU A 76 -0.98 9.35 -1.48
N ARG A 77 -0.47 10.51 -1.05
CA ARG A 77 -0.57 11.77 -1.80
C ARG A 77 0.14 11.68 -3.16
N THR A 78 1.33 11.09 -3.18
CA THR A 78 2.09 10.89 -4.43
C THR A 78 1.30 10.01 -5.39
N TYR A 79 0.73 8.92 -4.88
CA TYR A 79 -0.09 8.00 -5.66
C TYR A 79 -1.35 8.69 -6.22
N LEU A 80 -2.09 9.45 -5.39
CA LEU A 80 -3.26 10.23 -5.84
C LEU A 80 -2.92 11.28 -6.89
N GLY A 81 -1.74 11.91 -6.79
CA GLY A 81 -1.31 12.90 -7.78
C GLY A 81 -0.89 12.28 -9.13
N GLN A 82 -0.54 11.00 -9.14
CA GLN A 82 -0.07 10.28 -10.33
C GLN A 82 -1.18 9.49 -11.04
N HIS A 83 -2.23 9.12 -10.33
CA HIS A 83 -3.29 8.24 -10.83
C HIS A 83 -4.64 8.97 -10.89
N ASP A 84 -5.27 8.92 -12.06
CA ASP A 84 -6.35 9.83 -12.48
C ASP A 84 -7.75 9.17 -12.43
N SER A 85 -8.75 9.89 -12.96
CA SER A 85 -10.22 9.66 -13.03
C SER A 85 -10.79 8.26 -13.25
N ASN A 86 -9.98 7.25 -13.56
CA ASN A 86 -10.38 5.84 -13.72
C ASN A 86 -10.03 4.95 -12.51
N SER A 87 -9.51 5.54 -11.43
CA SER A 87 -9.16 4.82 -10.20
C SER A 87 -10.33 4.81 -9.21
N LEU A 88 -10.55 3.67 -8.54
CA LEU A 88 -11.45 3.57 -7.39
C LEU A 88 -10.60 3.52 -6.12
N TYR A 89 -10.92 4.36 -5.14
CA TYR A 89 -10.27 4.36 -3.84
C TYR A 89 -11.19 3.75 -2.79
N LEU A 90 -10.73 2.68 -2.15
CA LEU A 90 -11.40 2.04 -1.02
C LEU A 90 -10.71 2.45 0.27
N PHE A 91 -11.44 3.13 1.15
CA PHE A 91 -10.96 3.49 2.48
C PHE A 91 -11.57 2.54 3.50
N VAL A 92 -10.72 1.86 4.26
CA VAL A 92 -11.11 0.95 5.34
C VAL A 92 -10.90 1.67 6.65
N VAL A 93 -11.99 1.87 7.40
CA VAL A 93 -11.99 2.55 8.70
C VAL A 93 -12.56 1.60 9.74
N GLU A 94 -12.05 1.68 10.98
CA GLU A 94 -12.58 0.87 12.06
C GLU A 94 -13.96 1.40 12.46
N ALA A 95 -14.96 0.53 12.53
CA ALA A 95 -16.35 0.93 12.81
C ALA A 95 -16.52 1.64 14.16
N ALA A 96 -15.65 1.36 15.13
CA ALA A 96 -15.68 1.97 16.46
C ALA A 96 -14.87 3.28 16.56
N ALA A 97 -14.09 3.63 15.52
CA ALA A 97 -13.26 4.82 15.54
C ALA A 97 -14.13 6.07 15.48
N LYS A 98 -13.79 7.06 16.32
CA LYS A 98 -14.38 8.40 16.18
C LYS A 98 -13.87 9.03 14.88
N PRO A 99 -14.73 9.68 14.08
CA PRO A 99 -14.32 10.25 12.80
C PRO A 99 -13.10 11.16 12.85
N GLU A 100 -13.00 11.94 13.92
CA GLU A 100 -11.91 12.88 14.19
C GLU A 100 -10.58 12.22 14.60
N ALA A 101 -10.59 10.97 15.04
CA ALA A 101 -9.42 10.23 15.50
C ALA A 101 -8.84 9.27 14.44
N ASP A 102 -9.57 9.04 13.34
CA ASP A 102 -9.17 8.12 12.29
C ASP A 102 -8.35 8.86 11.21
N TYR A 103 -7.13 8.40 10.99
CA TYR A 103 -6.20 9.02 10.04
C TYR A 103 -6.66 8.91 8.58
N ALA A 104 -7.44 7.88 8.21
CA ALA A 104 -7.98 7.74 6.87
C ALA A 104 -9.13 8.73 6.62
N LEU A 105 -9.98 8.98 7.63
CA LEU A 105 -11.00 10.02 7.54
C LEU A 105 -10.39 11.43 7.47
N GLN A 106 -9.37 11.71 8.29
CA GLN A 106 -8.62 12.98 8.18
C GLN A 106 -8.00 13.16 6.80
N PHE A 107 -7.43 12.10 6.23
CA PHE A 107 -6.85 12.13 4.90
C PHE A 107 -7.90 12.46 3.82
N LEU A 108 -9.07 11.83 3.88
CA LEU A 108 -10.19 12.07 2.97
C LEU A 108 -10.65 13.55 2.98
N GLU A 109 -10.82 14.11 4.18
CA GLU A 109 -11.23 15.51 4.36
C GLU A 109 -10.21 16.49 3.77
N GLN A 110 -8.92 16.29 4.06
CA GLN A 110 -7.83 17.14 3.57
C GLN A 110 -7.76 17.18 2.04
N HIS A 111 -8.03 16.04 1.39
CA HIS A 111 -7.93 15.90 -0.06
C HIS A 111 -9.27 16.07 -0.78
N ARG A 112 -10.33 16.46 -0.05
CA ARG A 112 -11.69 16.67 -0.58
C ARG A 112 -12.22 15.48 -1.38
N LEU A 113 -11.79 14.28 -1.00
CA LEU A 113 -12.28 13.05 -1.60
C LEU A 113 -13.66 12.78 -1.02
N LYS A 114 -14.68 12.73 -1.89
CA LYS A 114 -16.05 12.46 -1.46
C LYS A 114 -16.32 10.96 -1.63
N PRO A 115 -16.78 10.27 -0.57
CA PRO A 115 -17.32 8.93 -0.73
C PRO A 115 -18.50 9.01 -1.72
N ARG A 116 -18.55 8.04 -2.65
CA ARG A 116 -19.65 7.91 -3.61
C ARG A 116 -20.69 6.93 -3.08
#